data_AF-A0A453KUH1-F1
#
_entry.id   AF-A0A453KUH1-F1
#
_cell.length_a   1.000
_cell.length_b   1.000
_cell.length_c   1.000
_cell.angle_alpha   90.00
_cell.angle_beta   90.00
_cell.angle_gamma   90.00
#
_symmetry.space_group_name_H-M   'P 1'
#
loop_
_entity.id
_entity.type
_entity.pdbx_description
1 polymer ?
#
loop_
_entity_poly.entity_id
_entity_poly.type
_entity_poly.pdbx_seq_one_letter_code
_entity_poly.pdbx_strand_id
1 'polypeptide(L)'
;FDKITFRRPEETNDSVKETSSSKVQIIVFEIEDREMIGGSAYGGQKAICCTSDLAKLGACAEGSVIYRPSQVNPGWPQLFVASFDGSDLIATLPSRTIPVKKTGMYNMYFIHCDPALAGLEIDGKTIWKNPTGYLPGRMAPLKNFFGLMSFAFVILGIYWFYQYMKFWREVLPLQNCITLVITLGMLEMALWYFEYAEFNETGVRAKAITFWAVTFGTIKRTVARLIILIVSMGYGVVRPTLGGLTSKVVMLGGTFFVATEILELVENLGTVNDLSGKARLFLVYPVAILDASFIVWIFISLAKTLSQLQ
;
A
#
# COMPACT_ATOMS: atom_id res chain seq x y z
N PHE A 1 11.52 -11.44 -15.38
CA PHE A 1 12.35 -11.28 -14.18
C PHE A 1 13.81 -11.24 -14.59
N ASP A 2 14.61 -10.47 -13.86
CA ASP A 2 16.05 -10.31 -14.09
C ASP A 2 16.82 -11.01 -12.97
N LYS A 3 17.74 -11.90 -13.37
CA LYS A 3 18.61 -12.78 -12.57
C LYS A 3 18.17 -12.95 -11.10
N ILE A 4 17.41 -14.01 -10.81
CA ILE A 4 17.00 -14.33 -9.44
C ILE A 4 18.00 -15.31 -8.85
N THR A 5 18.54 -14.99 -7.69
CA THR A 5 19.50 -15.79 -6.91
C THR A 5 18.85 -16.26 -5.63
N PHE A 6 18.97 -17.56 -5.36
CA PHE A 6 18.51 -18.19 -4.13
C PHE A 6 19.73 -18.59 -3.32
N ARG A 7 19.80 -18.16 -2.06
CA ARG A 7 20.90 -18.48 -1.15
C ARG A 7 20.39 -19.34 0.01
N ARG A 8 21.06 -20.50 0.23
CA ARG A 8 20.78 -21.37 1.38
C ARG A 8 21.23 -20.71 2.69
N PRO A 9 20.51 -20.91 3.79
CA PRO A 9 20.97 -20.48 5.11
C PRO A 9 22.25 -21.24 5.52
N GLU A 10 23.15 -20.57 6.25
CA GLU A 10 24.49 -21.11 6.57
C GLU A 10 24.45 -22.32 7.53
N GLU A 11 23.38 -22.48 8.31
CA GLU A 11 23.18 -23.56 9.28
C GLU A 11 22.88 -24.93 8.65
N THR A 12 22.52 -24.98 7.36
CA THR A 12 22.17 -26.24 6.68
C THR A 12 23.40 -27.06 6.25
N ASN A 13 24.62 -26.51 6.40
CA ASN A 13 25.87 -27.14 5.93
C ASN A 13 26.16 -28.51 6.56
N ASP A 14 25.70 -28.77 7.79
CA ASP A 14 26.08 -30.00 8.52
C ASP A 14 25.12 -31.20 8.30
N SER A 15 23.98 -31.00 7.62
CA SER A 15 22.92 -32.04 7.49
C SER A 15 22.55 -32.43 6.06
N VAL A 16 23.05 -31.73 5.04
CA VAL A 16 22.73 -32.03 3.64
C VAL A 16 23.65 -33.13 3.14
N LYS A 17 23.10 -34.34 3.01
CA LYS A 17 23.76 -35.45 2.30
C LYS A 17 24.02 -35.02 0.85
N GLU A 18 25.22 -35.30 0.33
CA GLU A 18 25.70 -34.98 -1.04
C GLU A 18 24.79 -35.46 -2.20
N THR A 19 23.68 -36.14 -1.92
CA THR A 19 22.78 -36.77 -2.89
C THR A 19 21.39 -36.13 -3.00
N SER A 20 21.04 -35.12 -2.20
CA SER A 20 19.71 -34.49 -2.26
C SER A 20 19.69 -33.24 -3.15
N SER A 21 19.04 -33.32 -4.31
CA SER A 21 18.76 -32.16 -5.16
C SER A 21 17.58 -31.37 -4.60
N SER A 22 17.84 -30.33 -3.78
CA SER A 22 16.77 -29.43 -3.32
C SER A 22 16.35 -28.50 -4.45
N LYS A 23 15.05 -28.22 -4.57
CA LYS A 23 14.46 -27.43 -5.66
C LYS A 23 13.63 -26.27 -5.13
N VAL A 24 13.79 -25.12 -5.74
CA VAL A 24 12.93 -23.95 -5.56
C VAL A 24 12.11 -23.78 -6.82
N GLN A 25 10.80 -23.66 -6.66
CA GLN A 25 9.85 -23.59 -7.75
C GLN A 25 9.15 -22.24 -7.74
N ILE A 26 9.12 -21.61 -8.90
CA ILE A 26 8.42 -20.37 -9.14
C ILE A 26 7.20 -20.68 -9.99
N ILE A 27 6.02 -20.38 -9.47
CA ILE A 27 4.77 -20.50 -10.21
C ILE A 27 4.17 -19.13 -10.47
N VAL A 28 3.86 -18.85 -11.73
CA VAL A 28 3.17 -17.63 -12.16
C VAL A 28 1.79 -18.01 -12.68
N PHE A 29 0.75 -17.40 -12.12
CA PHE A 29 -0.63 -17.79 -12.39
C PHE A 29 -1.59 -16.60 -12.28
N GLU A 30 -2.73 -16.68 -12.97
CA GLU A 30 -3.80 -15.69 -12.85
C GLU A 30 -4.59 -15.93 -11.55
N ILE A 31 -5.09 -14.87 -10.90
CA ILE A 31 -5.83 -14.98 -9.64
C ILE A 31 -7.07 -15.89 -9.74
N GLU A 32 -7.70 -15.96 -10.92
CA GLU A 32 -8.82 -16.87 -11.20
C GLU A 32 -8.39 -18.34 -11.08
N ASP A 33 -7.13 -18.64 -11.42
CA ASP A 33 -6.55 -19.98 -11.36
C ASP A 33 -6.04 -20.35 -9.95
N ARG A 34 -6.22 -19.48 -8.95
CA ARG A 34 -5.71 -19.69 -7.58
C ARG A 34 -6.22 -21.01 -6.97
N GLU A 35 -7.47 -21.36 -7.25
CA GLU A 35 -8.07 -22.59 -6.72
C GLU A 35 -7.48 -23.87 -7.35
N MET A 36 -6.83 -23.76 -8.50
CA MET A 36 -6.15 -24.84 -9.22
C MET A 36 -4.72 -25.10 -8.73
N ILE A 37 -4.24 -24.30 -7.76
CA ILE A 37 -2.94 -24.49 -7.13
C ILE A 37 -3.12 -25.14 -5.77
N GLY A 38 -2.31 -26.17 -5.54
CA GLY A 38 -2.37 -27.00 -4.34
C GLY A 38 -3.37 -28.16 -4.48
N GLY A 39 -3.19 -29.14 -3.59
CA GLY A 39 -4.05 -30.31 -3.46
C GLY A 39 -4.37 -30.59 -2.01
N SER A 40 -5.44 -31.33 -1.76
CA SER A 40 -5.77 -31.83 -0.43
C SER A 40 -6.10 -33.30 -0.55
N ALA A 41 -5.46 -34.14 0.28
CA ALA A 41 -5.72 -35.57 0.29
C ALA A 41 -7.12 -35.91 0.85
N TYR A 42 -7.63 -35.08 1.76
CA TYR A 42 -8.86 -35.36 2.54
C TYR A 42 -9.84 -34.19 2.60
N GLY A 43 -9.79 -33.24 1.65
CA GLY A 43 -10.75 -32.12 1.57
C GLY A 43 -10.57 -31.02 2.64
N GLY A 44 -9.46 -31.04 3.38
CA GLY A 44 -9.07 -30.00 4.33
C GLY A 44 -8.21 -28.88 3.70
N GLN A 45 -7.28 -28.31 4.48
CA GLN A 45 -6.35 -27.29 3.98
C GLN A 45 -5.58 -27.77 2.74
N LYS A 46 -5.47 -26.92 1.72
CA LYS A 46 -4.73 -27.22 0.48
C LYS A 46 -3.24 -27.13 0.75
N ALA A 47 -2.54 -28.25 0.60
CA ALA A 47 -1.09 -28.28 0.56
C ALA A 47 -0.61 -27.85 -0.83
N ILE A 48 0.28 -26.85 -0.88
CA ILE A 48 0.88 -26.38 -2.13
C ILE A 48 1.94 -27.37 -2.63
N CYS A 49 2.66 -27.98 -1.70
CA CYS A 49 3.69 -28.98 -1.95
C CYS A 49 3.14 -30.40 -1.93
N CYS A 50 3.63 -31.23 -2.84
CA CYS A 50 3.32 -32.65 -2.86
C CYS A 50 4.01 -33.37 -1.69
N THR A 51 3.21 -33.76 -0.70
CA THR A 51 3.63 -34.60 0.43
C THR A 51 3.72 -36.07 0.02
N SER A 52 4.48 -36.87 0.75
CA SER A 52 4.59 -38.32 0.56
C SER A 52 3.25 -39.04 0.44
N ASP A 53 2.23 -38.61 1.20
CA ASP A 53 0.91 -39.25 1.19
C ASP A 53 0.15 -39.01 -0.12
N LEU A 54 0.30 -37.81 -0.71
CA LEU A 54 -0.25 -37.46 -2.01
C LEU A 54 0.51 -38.14 -3.16
N ALA A 55 1.82 -38.31 -3.00
CA ALA A 55 2.65 -39.03 -3.96
C ALA A 55 2.30 -40.53 -4.00
N LYS A 56 2.07 -41.16 -2.84
CA LYS A 56 1.61 -42.56 -2.73
C LYS A 56 0.24 -42.80 -3.38
N LEU A 57 -0.63 -41.79 -3.35
CA LEU A 57 -1.92 -41.80 -4.05
C LEU A 57 -1.79 -41.59 -5.57
N GLY A 58 -0.57 -41.40 -6.09
CA GLY A 58 -0.30 -41.20 -7.51
C GLY A 58 -0.71 -39.83 -8.05
N ALA A 59 -0.99 -38.86 -7.18
CA ALA A 59 -1.51 -37.55 -7.59
C ALA A 59 -0.42 -36.57 -8.05
N CYS A 60 0.82 -36.70 -7.55
CA CYS A 60 1.93 -35.79 -7.84
C CYS A 60 3.29 -36.41 -7.54
N ALA A 61 4.37 -35.79 -8.03
CA ALA A 61 5.73 -36.17 -7.69
C ALA A 61 6.13 -35.55 -6.34
N GLU A 62 6.74 -36.34 -5.46
CA GLU A 62 7.15 -35.87 -4.14
C GLU A 62 8.10 -34.67 -4.23
N GLY A 63 7.85 -33.64 -3.43
CA GLY A 63 8.66 -32.41 -3.43
C GLY A 63 8.40 -31.45 -4.59
N SER A 64 7.41 -31.69 -5.46
CA SER A 64 6.96 -30.72 -6.47
C SER A 64 5.73 -29.92 -6.05
N VAL A 65 5.55 -28.72 -6.63
CA VAL A 65 4.34 -27.92 -6.48
C VAL A 65 3.19 -28.60 -7.23
N ILE A 66 2.03 -28.66 -6.57
CA ILE A 66 0.80 -29.17 -7.17
C ILE A 66 0.11 -28.04 -7.92
N TYR A 67 -0.12 -28.22 -9.22
CA TYR A 67 -0.89 -27.29 -10.03
C TYR A 67 -1.67 -28.05 -11.10
N ARG A 68 -2.79 -27.47 -11.55
CA ARG A 68 -3.56 -27.97 -12.68
C ARG A 68 -3.53 -26.96 -13.82
N PRO A 69 -3.37 -27.39 -15.09
CA PRO A 69 -3.47 -26.50 -16.23
C PRO A 69 -4.83 -25.81 -16.29
N SER A 70 -4.85 -24.51 -16.59
CA SER A 70 -6.07 -23.75 -16.75
C SER A 70 -6.81 -24.19 -18.02
N GLN A 71 -8.11 -24.44 -17.88
CA GLN A 71 -8.99 -24.75 -19.02
C GLN A 71 -9.29 -23.50 -19.86
N VAL A 72 -9.24 -22.32 -19.23
CA VAL A 72 -9.53 -21.03 -19.86
C VAL A 72 -8.31 -20.48 -20.59
N ASN A 73 -7.12 -20.64 -19.99
CA ASN A 73 -5.86 -20.15 -20.54
C ASN A 73 -4.90 -21.32 -20.84
N PRO A 74 -4.86 -21.84 -22.07
CA PRO A 74 -3.96 -22.93 -22.42
C PRO A 74 -2.50 -22.50 -22.22
N GLY A 75 -1.72 -23.33 -21.51
CA GLY A 75 -0.32 -23.06 -21.18
C GLY A 75 -0.10 -22.27 -19.88
N TRP A 76 -1.15 -21.96 -19.12
CA TRP A 76 -1.04 -21.42 -17.76
C TRP A 76 -1.48 -22.47 -16.73
N PRO A 77 -0.92 -22.47 -15.50
CA PRO A 77 0.12 -21.58 -14.98
C PRO A 77 1.53 -21.93 -15.50
N GLN A 78 2.46 -20.97 -15.42
CA GLN A 78 3.85 -21.13 -15.84
C GLN A 78 4.72 -21.52 -14.64
N LEU A 79 5.40 -22.67 -14.73
CA LEU A 79 6.30 -23.19 -13.70
C LEU A 79 7.76 -23.06 -14.13
N PHE A 80 8.59 -22.50 -13.26
CA PHE A 80 10.05 -22.44 -13.41
C PHE A 80 10.70 -23.09 -12.20
N VAL A 81 11.80 -23.82 -12.43
CA VAL A 81 12.49 -24.54 -11.37
C VAL A 81 13.95 -24.10 -11.35
N ALA A 82 14.43 -23.74 -10.17
CA ALA A 82 15.84 -23.60 -9.86
C ALA A 82 16.22 -24.74 -8.92
N SER A 83 17.24 -25.52 -9.29
CA SER A 83 17.77 -26.61 -8.48
C SER A 83 19.11 -26.20 -7.89
N PHE A 84 19.34 -26.59 -6.65
CA PHE A 84 20.67 -26.61 -6.07
C PHE A 84 21.33 -27.94 -6.42
N ASP A 85 22.56 -27.89 -6.94
CA ASP A 85 23.34 -29.09 -7.24
C ASP A 85 24.24 -29.42 -6.04
N GLY A 86 24.09 -30.62 -5.47
CA GLY A 86 24.82 -31.05 -4.28
C GLY A 86 24.85 -30.03 -3.13
N SER A 87 26.07 -29.61 -2.76
CA SER A 87 26.38 -28.67 -1.67
C SER A 87 26.39 -27.20 -2.09
N ASP A 88 25.95 -26.87 -3.32
CA ASP A 88 25.92 -25.49 -3.78
C ASP A 88 25.06 -24.61 -2.86
N LEU A 89 25.64 -23.49 -2.42
CA LEU A 89 24.98 -22.51 -1.57
C LEU A 89 24.05 -21.59 -2.36
N ILE A 90 24.25 -21.49 -3.68
CA ILE A 90 23.58 -20.53 -4.55
C ILE A 90 22.98 -21.26 -5.75
N ALA A 91 21.68 -21.07 -5.96
CA ALA A 91 21.01 -21.46 -7.20
C ALA A 91 20.54 -20.19 -7.94
N THR A 92 20.77 -20.15 -9.25
CA THR A 92 20.38 -18.99 -10.07
C THR A 92 19.36 -19.36 -11.12
N LEU A 93 18.31 -18.54 -11.23
CA LEU A 93 17.38 -18.61 -12.35
C LEU A 93 17.75 -17.56 -13.40
N PRO A 94 17.91 -17.95 -14.69
CA PRO A 94 18.27 -17.01 -15.73
C PRO A 94 17.15 -15.99 -15.99
N SER A 95 17.53 -14.82 -16.49
CA SER A 95 16.59 -13.77 -16.89
C SER A 95 15.66 -14.29 -17.99
N ARG A 96 14.35 -14.13 -17.79
CA ARG A 96 13.32 -14.51 -18.77
C ARG A 96 12.19 -13.49 -18.81
N THR A 97 11.62 -13.34 -20.00
CA THR A 97 10.45 -12.51 -20.27
C THR A 97 9.26 -13.41 -20.60
N ILE A 98 8.15 -13.21 -19.91
CA ILE A 98 6.92 -13.98 -20.11
C ILE A 98 5.88 -13.05 -20.76
N PRO A 99 5.47 -13.29 -22.01
CA PRO A 99 4.44 -12.49 -22.65
C PRO A 99 3.06 -12.87 -22.09
N VAL A 100 2.43 -11.94 -21.36
CA VAL A 100 1.07 -12.10 -20.84
C VAL A 100 0.09 -11.52 -21.87
N LYS A 101 -0.74 -12.37 -22.46
CA LYS A 101 -1.71 -11.97 -23.52
C LYS A 101 -3.08 -11.58 -22.98
N LYS A 102 -3.52 -12.18 -21.88
CA LYS A 102 -4.83 -11.92 -21.26
C LYS A 102 -4.69 -10.92 -20.12
N THR A 103 -5.53 -9.90 -20.10
CA THR A 103 -5.64 -8.96 -18.99
C THR A 103 -6.18 -9.66 -17.75
N GLY A 104 -5.45 -9.55 -16.64
CA GLY A 104 -5.82 -10.17 -15.37
C GLY A 104 -4.85 -9.78 -14.27
N MET A 105 -5.14 -10.15 -13.02
CA MET A 105 -4.17 -10.05 -11.94
C MET A 105 -3.38 -11.35 -11.85
N TYR A 106 -2.06 -11.25 -12.02
CA TYR A 106 -1.15 -12.39 -11.97
C TYR A 106 -0.35 -12.36 -10.68
N ASN A 107 -0.26 -13.52 -10.03
CA ASN A 107 0.56 -13.73 -8.85
C ASN A 107 1.78 -14.57 -9.22
N MET A 108 2.89 -14.32 -8.54
CA MET A 108 4.12 -15.08 -8.65
C MET A 108 4.49 -15.57 -7.25
N TYR A 109 4.50 -16.88 -7.07
CA TYR A 109 4.89 -17.49 -5.80
C TYR A 109 6.26 -18.15 -5.93
N PHE A 110 7.08 -17.94 -4.91
CA PHE A 110 8.34 -18.65 -4.69
C PHE A 110 8.07 -19.73 -3.65
N ILE A 111 8.18 -20.99 -4.04
CA ILE A 111 7.82 -22.13 -3.21
C ILE A 111 9.02 -23.05 -3.09
N HIS A 112 9.36 -23.42 -1.86
CA HIS A 112 10.26 -24.52 -1.57
C HIS A 112 9.45 -25.59 -0.82
N CYS A 113 9.61 -26.85 -1.23
CA CYS A 113 8.93 -27.97 -0.58
C CYS A 113 9.85 -28.77 0.35
N ASP A 114 11.14 -28.41 0.36
CA ASP A 114 12.15 -29.02 1.21
C ASP A 114 12.24 -28.26 2.55
N PRO A 115 12.04 -28.91 3.70
CA PRO A 115 12.19 -28.27 5.01
C PRO A 115 13.63 -27.81 5.28
N ALA A 116 14.65 -28.39 4.63
CA ALA A 116 16.04 -27.96 4.77
C ALA A 116 16.31 -26.55 4.24
N LEU A 117 15.39 -26.01 3.42
CA LEU A 117 15.44 -24.64 2.89
C LEU A 117 14.66 -23.63 3.74
N ALA A 118 14.24 -23.99 4.96
CA ALA A 118 13.62 -23.05 5.88
C ALA A 118 14.61 -21.92 6.22
N GLY A 119 14.29 -20.69 5.81
CA GLY A 119 15.20 -19.53 5.93
C GLY A 119 15.94 -19.16 4.64
N LEU A 120 15.51 -19.65 3.48
CA LEU A 120 16.05 -19.27 2.17
C LEU A 120 16.00 -17.75 1.94
N GLU A 121 17.14 -17.16 1.59
CA GLU A 121 17.21 -15.77 1.13
C GLU A 121 17.03 -15.71 -0.39
N ILE A 122 16.14 -14.83 -0.83
CA ILE A 122 15.84 -14.60 -2.24
C ILE A 122 16.29 -13.19 -2.60
N ASP A 123 17.24 -13.08 -3.52
CA ASP A 123 17.66 -11.82 -4.10
C ASP A 123 17.39 -11.81 -5.61
N GLY A 124 16.96 -10.67 -6.14
CA GLY A 124 16.62 -10.54 -7.56
C GLY A 124 15.53 -9.51 -7.83
N LYS A 125 15.29 -9.26 -9.13
CA LYS A 125 14.36 -8.22 -9.58
C LYS A 125 13.25 -8.78 -10.46
N THR A 126 12.00 -8.59 -10.03
CA THR A 126 10.83 -8.85 -10.90
C THR A 126 10.35 -7.55 -11.52
N ILE A 127 10.22 -7.53 -12.85
CA ILE A 127 9.74 -6.36 -13.60
C ILE A 127 8.38 -6.72 -14.19
N TRP A 128 7.38 -5.90 -13.88
CA TRP A 128 6.00 -6.04 -14.34
C TRP A 128 5.67 -4.81 -15.18
N LYS A 129 5.29 -5.02 -16.44
CA LYS A 129 5.02 -3.91 -17.37
C LYS A 129 3.69 -4.14 -18.06
N ASN A 130 2.81 -3.16 -17.96
CA ASN A 130 1.56 -3.09 -18.69
C ASN A 130 1.74 -2.30 -19.99
N PRO A 131 0.81 -2.41 -20.96
CA PRO A 131 0.87 -1.61 -22.19
C PRO A 131 0.91 -0.10 -21.95
N THR A 132 0.31 0.37 -20.84
CA THR A 132 0.23 1.78 -20.44
C THR A 132 1.44 2.27 -19.62
N GLY A 133 2.38 1.38 -19.26
CA GLY A 133 3.55 1.69 -18.44
C GLY A 133 3.77 0.68 -17.31
N TYR A 134 4.56 1.06 -16.30
CA TYR A 134 4.90 0.18 -15.17
C TYR A 134 3.87 0.22 -14.03
N LEU A 135 2.83 1.06 -14.11
CA LEU A 135 1.82 1.13 -13.05
C LEU A 135 1.01 -0.18 -12.98
N PRO A 136 0.79 -0.73 -11.77
CA PRO A 136 -0.15 -1.83 -11.59
C PRO A 136 -1.54 -1.47 -12.11
N GLY A 137 -2.24 -2.42 -12.73
CA GLY A 137 -3.56 -2.15 -13.34
C GLY A 137 -4.58 -1.56 -12.36
N ARG A 138 -4.52 -1.95 -11.08
CA ARG A 138 -5.36 -1.38 -10.01
C ARG A 138 -5.07 0.09 -9.71
N MET A 139 -3.85 0.55 -9.93
CA MET A 139 -3.41 1.93 -9.67
C MET A 139 -3.47 2.81 -10.93
N ALA A 140 -3.50 2.22 -12.12
CA ALA A 140 -3.58 2.94 -13.39
C ALA A 140 -4.68 4.05 -13.43
N PRO A 141 -5.93 3.81 -13.00
CA PRO A 141 -6.95 4.86 -13.02
C PRO A 141 -6.70 5.99 -12.00
N LEU A 142 -5.96 5.72 -10.91
CA LEU A 142 -5.68 6.73 -9.88
C LEU A 142 -4.81 7.85 -10.44
N LYS A 143 -3.85 7.56 -11.32
CA LYS A 143 -3.03 8.58 -12.00
C LYS A 143 -3.90 9.64 -12.69
N ASN A 144 -4.88 9.19 -13.47
CA ASN A 144 -5.80 10.08 -14.18
C ASN A 144 -6.72 10.84 -13.22
N PHE A 145 -7.20 10.17 -12.17
CA PHE A 145 -8.02 10.81 -11.14
C PHE A 145 -7.27 11.95 -10.44
N PHE A 146 -6.04 11.73 -9.97
CA PHE A 146 -5.25 12.77 -9.32
C PHE A 146 -4.88 13.91 -10.28
N GLY A 147 -4.64 13.62 -11.56
CA GLY A 147 -4.44 14.65 -12.58
C GLY A 147 -5.66 15.55 -12.77
N LEU A 148 -6.85 14.96 -12.90
CA LEU A 148 -8.12 15.70 -13.03
C LEU A 148 -8.44 16.49 -11.77
N MET A 149 -8.26 15.90 -10.59
CA MET A 149 -8.47 16.57 -9.31
C MET A 149 -7.49 17.73 -9.11
N SER A 150 -6.22 17.56 -9.46
CA SER A 150 -5.21 18.63 -9.42
C SER A 150 -5.65 19.80 -10.29
N PHE A 151 -6.15 19.55 -11.50
CA PHE A 151 -6.66 20.59 -12.38
C PHE A 151 -7.90 21.30 -11.81
N ALA A 152 -8.83 20.55 -11.22
CA ALA A 152 -10.00 21.13 -10.55
C ALA A 152 -9.60 22.03 -9.36
N PHE A 153 -8.60 21.63 -8.58
CA PHE A 153 -8.05 22.44 -7.49
C PHE A 153 -7.36 23.71 -7.98
N VAL A 154 -6.68 23.68 -9.14
CA VAL A 154 -6.10 24.89 -9.77
C VAL A 154 -7.21 25.87 -10.17
N ILE A 155 -8.28 25.40 -10.80
CA ILE A 155 -9.43 26.26 -11.15
C ILE A 155 -10.05 26.88 -9.89
N LEU A 156 -10.28 26.05 -8.87
CA LEU A 156 -10.79 26.51 -7.58
C LEU A 156 -9.85 27.54 -6.94
N GLY A 157 -8.55 27.31 -6.99
CA GLY A 157 -7.52 28.22 -6.47
C GLY A 157 -7.51 29.56 -7.18
N ILE A 158 -7.62 29.58 -8.53
CA ILE A 158 -7.71 30.81 -9.32
C ILE A 158 -8.99 31.59 -8.97
N TYR A 159 -10.13 30.91 -8.93
CA TYR A 159 -11.40 31.53 -8.57
C TYR A 159 -11.36 32.10 -7.14
N TRP A 160 -10.85 31.32 -6.19
CA TRP A 160 -10.70 31.74 -4.79
C TRP A 160 -9.75 32.92 -4.68
N PHE A 161 -8.59 32.89 -5.35
CA PHE A 161 -7.61 33.98 -5.33
C PHE A 161 -8.18 35.26 -5.92
N TYR A 162 -8.95 35.19 -7.01
CA TYR A 162 -9.64 36.34 -7.58
C TYR A 162 -10.62 36.97 -6.58
N GLN A 163 -11.45 36.15 -5.94
CA GLN A 163 -12.40 36.63 -4.93
C GLN A 163 -11.68 37.18 -3.70
N TYR A 164 -10.61 36.51 -3.26
CA TYR A 164 -9.76 36.98 -2.19
C TYR A 164 -9.25 38.38 -2.53
N MET A 165 -8.57 38.56 -3.70
CA MET A 165 -8.10 39.84 -4.28
C MET A 165 -9.17 40.94 -4.29
N LYS A 166 -10.38 40.63 -4.74
CA LYS A 166 -11.48 41.59 -4.82
C LYS A 166 -11.91 42.15 -3.46
N PHE A 167 -11.86 41.33 -2.41
CA PHE A 167 -12.34 41.69 -1.06
C PHE A 167 -11.21 41.81 -0.02
N TRP A 168 -9.96 42.11 -0.42
CA TRP A 168 -8.79 42.16 0.51
C TRP A 168 -9.00 43.01 1.76
N ARG A 169 -9.79 44.08 1.66
CA ARG A 169 -10.03 44.99 2.79
C ARG A 169 -10.95 44.41 3.87
N GLU A 170 -11.71 43.38 3.56
CA GLU A 170 -12.72 42.77 4.46
C GLU A 170 -12.36 41.32 4.83
N VAL A 171 -11.10 40.92 4.67
CA VAL A 171 -10.66 39.54 4.89
C VAL A 171 -10.66 39.19 6.36
N LEU A 172 -11.55 38.27 6.72
CA LEU A 172 -11.58 37.66 8.06
C LEU A 172 -10.42 36.64 8.19
N PRO A 173 -9.81 36.48 9.39
CA PRO A 173 -8.76 35.48 9.62
C PRO A 173 -9.13 34.05 9.18
N LEU A 174 -10.43 33.72 9.20
CA LEU A 174 -10.96 32.44 8.74
C LEU A 174 -10.74 32.19 7.24
N GLN A 175 -10.78 33.22 6.41
CA GLN A 175 -10.53 33.11 4.97
C GLN A 175 -9.06 32.78 4.68
N ASN A 176 -8.11 33.23 5.51
CA ASN A 176 -6.71 32.85 5.40
C ASN A 176 -6.53 31.34 5.66
N CYS A 177 -7.25 30.80 6.64
CA CYS A 177 -7.27 29.37 6.92
C CYS A 177 -7.84 28.55 5.75
N ILE A 178 -8.92 29.03 5.09
CA ILE A 178 -9.46 28.37 3.90
C ILE A 178 -8.43 28.40 2.75
N THR A 179 -7.78 29.54 2.54
CA THR A 179 -6.73 29.69 1.51
C THR A 179 -5.58 28.70 1.74
N LEU A 180 -5.17 28.51 2.99
CA LEU A 180 -4.18 27.50 3.37
C LEU A 180 -4.65 26.08 3.02
N VAL A 181 -5.89 25.71 3.35
CA VAL A 181 -6.44 24.37 3.03
C VAL A 181 -6.51 24.12 1.53
N ILE A 182 -6.94 25.12 0.74
CA ILE A 182 -6.97 25.02 -0.74
C ILE A 182 -5.55 24.82 -1.28
N THR A 183 -4.57 25.57 -0.75
CA THR A 183 -3.17 25.47 -1.18
C THR A 183 -2.56 24.12 -0.85
N LEU A 184 -2.80 23.61 0.36
CA LEU A 184 -2.38 22.26 0.75
C LEU A 184 -3.07 21.18 -0.10
N GLY A 185 -4.33 21.39 -0.49
CA GLY A 185 -5.06 20.50 -1.39
C GLY A 185 -4.48 20.47 -2.79
N MET A 186 -4.11 21.64 -3.34
CA MET A 186 -3.39 21.74 -4.62
C MET A 186 -2.06 20.97 -4.57
N LEU A 187 -1.28 21.17 -3.52
CA LEU A 187 0.03 20.51 -3.34
C LEU A 187 -0.10 18.99 -3.20
N GLU A 188 -1.04 18.51 -2.38
CA GLU A 188 -1.30 17.07 -2.21
C GLU A 188 -1.66 16.41 -3.55
N MET A 189 -2.62 16.97 -4.30
CA MET A 189 -3.08 16.38 -5.56
C MET A 189 -1.97 16.39 -6.62
N ALA A 190 -1.18 17.45 -6.69
CA ALA A 190 -0.04 17.55 -7.59
C ALA A 190 1.06 16.52 -7.25
N LEU A 191 1.42 16.39 -5.98
CA LEU A 191 2.44 15.44 -5.54
C LEU A 191 2.04 13.99 -5.79
N TRP A 192 0.77 13.63 -5.54
CA TRP A 192 0.25 12.31 -5.91
C TRP A 192 0.29 12.08 -7.42
N TYR A 193 -0.09 13.07 -8.24
CA TYR A 193 0.02 12.95 -9.69
C TYR A 193 1.47 12.70 -10.13
N PHE A 194 2.44 13.46 -9.60
CA PHE A 194 3.85 13.27 -9.93
C PHE A 194 4.39 11.93 -9.47
N GLU A 195 3.99 11.45 -8.28
CA GLU A 195 4.37 10.11 -7.80
C GLU A 195 3.89 9.02 -8.77
N TYR A 196 2.61 9.07 -9.18
CA TYR A 196 2.07 8.09 -10.12
C TYR A 196 2.62 8.25 -11.54
N ALA A 197 2.96 9.47 -11.96
CA ALA A 197 3.59 9.71 -13.26
C ALA A 197 5.00 9.12 -13.30
N GLU A 198 5.84 9.44 -12.32
CA GLU A 198 7.20 8.94 -12.19
C GLU A 198 7.23 7.42 -12.04
N PHE A 199 6.32 6.87 -11.24
CA PHE A 199 6.19 5.44 -11.05
C PHE A 199 5.76 4.73 -12.35
N ASN A 200 4.97 5.39 -13.21
CA ASN A 200 4.58 4.82 -14.50
C ASN A 200 5.75 4.69 -15.48
N GLU A 201 6.70 5.62 -15.42
CA GLU A 201 7.85 5.70 -16.32
C GLU A 201 9.01 4.83 -15.84
N THR A 202 9.36 4.92 -14.56
CA THR A 202 10.54 4.24 -14.00
C THR A 202 10.23 2.85 -13.46
N GLY A 203 8.97 2.58 -13.10
CA GLY A 203 8.57 1.36 -12.41
C GLY A 203 9.09 1.25 -10.97
N VAL A 204 9.60 2.35 -10.41
CA VAL A 204 10.07 2.44 -9.02
C VAL A 204 9.29 3.54 -8.30
N ARG A 205 8.84 3.28 -7.07
CA ARG A 205 8.20 4.30 -6.24
C ARG A 205 9.24 5.29 -5.71
N ALA A 206 9.08 6.57 -6.07
CA ALA A 206 9.93 7.65 -5.59
C ALA A 206 9.63 7.96 -4.12
N LYS A 207 10.34 7.30 -3.20
CA LYS A 207 10.13 7.42 -1.73
C LYS A 207 10.06 8.87 -1.24
N ALA A 208 10.90 9.76 -1.79
CA ALA A 208 10.91 11.17 -1.41
C ALA A 208 9.61 11.90 -1.80
N ILE A 209 9.08 11.66 -2.99
CA ILE A 209 7.82 12.29 -3.45
C ILE A 209 6.66 11.74 -2.62
N THR A 210 6.62 10.43 -2.39
CA THR A 210 5.61 9.78 -1.55
C THR A 210 5.62 10.33 -0.11
N PHE A 211 6.80 10.52 0.48
CA PHE A 211 6.94 11.13 1.80
C PHE A 211 6.27 12.51 1.85
N TRP A 212 6.64 13.42 0.94
CA TRP A 212 6.05 14.75 0.88
C TRP A 212 4.54 14.71 0.59
N ALA A 213 4.09 13.87 -0.34
CA ALA A 213 2.68 13.70 -0.68
C ALA A 213 1.85 13.32 0.55
N VAL A 214 2.33 12.35 1.33
CA VAL A 214 1.74 11.90 2.59
C VAL A 214 1.73 13.04 3.62
N THR A 215 2.89 13.67 3.87
CA THR A 215 3.00 14.72 4.88
C THR A 215 2.07 15.90 4.59
N PHE A 216 2.02 16.40 3.35
CA PHE A 216 1.09 17.48 2.99
C PHE A 216 -0.38 17.07 3.11
N GLY A 217 -0.71 15.82 2.76
CA GLY A 217 -2.05 15.24 2.96
C GLY A 217 -2.44 15.20 4.44
N THR A 218 -1.55 14.74 5.31
CA THR A 218 -1.78 14.68 6.77
C THR A 218 -1.90 16.07 7.39
N ILE A 219 -1.03 17.01 6.99
CA ILE A 219 -1.13 18.42 7.42
C ILE A 219 -2.50 18.98 7.02
N LYS A 220 -2.92 18.80 5.77
CA LYS A 220 -4.22 19.27 5.30
C LYS A 220 -5.37 18.70 6.12
N ARG A 221 -5.41 17.38 6.33
CA ARG A 221 -6.46 16.70 7.11
C ARG A 221 -6.51 17.24 8.54
N THR A 222 -5.36 17.44 9.17
CA THR A 222 -5.26 17.99 10.53
C THR A 222 -5.75 19.43 10.58
N VAL A 223 -5.24 20.29 9.70
CA VAL A 223 -5.59 21.71 9.63
C VAL A 223 -7.09 21.88 9.36
N ALA A 224 -7.65 21.12 8.42
CA ALA A 224 -9.08 21.17 8.11
C ALA A 224 -9.95 20.83 9.33
N ARG A 225 -9.61 19.78 10.08
CA ARG A 225 -10.36 19.38 11.29
C ARG A 225 -10.23 20.38 12.42
N LEU A 226 -9.04 20.94 12.62
CA LEU A 226 -8.82 22.00 13.60
C LEU A 226 -9.63 23.25 13.27
N ILE A 227 -9.66 23.67 11.99
CA ILE A 227 -10.48 24.79 11.54
C ILE A 227 -11.95 24.52 11.83
N ILE A 228 -12.48 23.36 11.41
CA ILE A 228 -13.89 23.01 11.65
C ILE A 228 -14.21 23.05 13.14
N LEU A 229 -13.37 22.46 13.99
CA LEU A 229 -13.56 22.47 15.43
C LEU A 229 -13.55 23.89 16.02
N ILE A 230 -12.57 24.71 15.66
CA ILE A 230 -12.45 26.11 16.12
C ILE A 230 -13.68 26.94 15.70
N VAL A 231 -14.18 26.72 14.47
CA VAL A 231 -15.39 27.38 13.95
C VAL A 231 -16.64 26.90 14.69
N SER A 232 -16.78 25.61 14.93
CA SER A 232 -17.92 25.05 15.70
C SER A 232 -17.96 25.53 17.15
N MET A 233 -16.81 25.90 17.72
CA MET A 233 -16.70 26.52 19.04
C MET A 233 -17.04 28.02 19.04
N GLY A 234 -17.40 28.59 17.90
CA GLY A 234 -17.85 29.97 17.76
C GLY A 234 -16.72 31.00 17.62
N TYR A 235 -15.49 30.57 17.30
CA TYR A 235 -14.39 31.51 17.04
C TYR A 235 -14.71 32.44 15.87
N GLY A 236 -14.56 33.73 16.08
CA GLY A 236 -14.80 34.76 15.06
C GLY A 236 -16.27 35.20 14.92
N VAL A 237 -17.24 34.47 15.48
CA VAL A 237 -18.67 34.83 15.46
C VAL A 237 -19.19 35.15 16.85
N VAL A 238 -18.99 34.24 17.82
CA VAL A 238 -19.59 34.33 19.17
C VAL A 238 -18.54 34.64 20.24
N ARG A 239 -17.28 34.23 20.04
CA ARG A 239 -16.18 34.48 21.00
C ARG A 239 -14.94 35.05 20.31
N PRO A 240 -14.39 36.18 20.80
CA PRO A 240 -13.18 36.79 20.23
C PRO A 240 -11.90 36.01 20.53
N THR A 241 -11.86 35.20 21.62
CA THR A 241 -10.70 34.35 21.96
C THR A 241 -11.14 33.05 22.64
N LEU A 242 -10.49 31.93 22.30
CA LEU A 242 -10.79 30.61 22.90
C LEU A 242 -10.07 30.34 24.24
N GLY A 243 -9.27 31.29 24.78
CA GLY A 243 -8.59 31.14 26.08
C GLY A 243 -7.82 29.82 26.23
N GLY A 244 -7.83 29.21 27.42
CA GLY A 244 -7.16 27.93 27.69
C GLY A 244 -7.68 26.71 26.91
N LEU A 245 -8.82 26.85 26.21
CA LEU A 245 -9.38 25.80 25.37
C LEU A 245 -8.58 25.63 24.06
N THR A 246 -7.89 26.69 23.61
CA THR A 246 -6.97 26.64 22.45
C THR A 246 -5.84 25.63 22.66
N SER A 247 -5.23 25.60 23.85
CA SER A 247 -4.13 24.67 24.16
C SER A 247 -4.59 23.21 24.07
N LYS A 248 -5.80 22.88 24.55
CA LYS A 248 -6.35 21.52 24.44
C LYS A 248 -6.60 21.11 22.98
N VAL A 249 -7.13 22.03 22.18
CA VAL A 249 -7.38 21.80 20.74
C VAL A 249 -6.07 21.60 19.98
N VAL A 250 -5.06 22.43 20.25
CA VAL A 250 -3.73 22.29 19.64
C VAL A 250 -3.05 20.98 20.03
N MET A 251 -3.12 20.59 21.31
CA MET A 251 -2.57 19.31 21.77
C MET A 251 -3.26 18.12 21.09
N LEU A 252 -4.60 18.14 20.99
CA LEU A 252 -5.35 17.10 20.29
C LEU A 252 -4.98 17.06 18.79
N GLY A 253 -4.86 18.21 18.15
CA GLY A 253 -4.41 18.34 16.76
C GLY A 253 -3.01 17.77 16.53
N GLY A 254 -2.07 18.06 17.44
CA GLY A 254 -0.72 17.53 17.39
C GLY A 254 -0.68 16.01 17.52
N THR A 255 -1.41 15.45 18.49
CA THR A 255 -1.51 13.98 18.64
C THR A 255 -2.14 13.33 17.41
N PHE A 256 -3.18 13.93 16.85
CA PHE A 256 -3.81 13.44 15.62
C PHE A 256 -2.89 13.49 14.40
N PHE A 257 -2.15 14.59 14.24
CA PHE A 257 -1.16 14.74 13.18
C PHE A 257 -0.11 13.64 13.27
N VAL A 258 0.51 13.46 14.44
CA VAL A 258 1.55 12.45 14.63
C VAL A 258 1.02 11.04 14.39
N ALA A 259 -0.14 10.69 14.94
CA ALA A 259 -0.72 9.36 14.77
C ALA A 259 -1.07 9.06 13.31
N THR A 260 -1.64 10.03 12.60
CA THR A 260 -2.02 9.88 11.19
C THR A 260 -0.79 9.84 10.28
N GLU A 261 0.23 10.64 10.57
CA GLU A 261 1.47 10.67 9.79
C GLU A 261 2.20 9.33 9.89
N ILE A 262 2.33 8.78 11.10
CA ILE A 262 2.94 7.46 11.30
C ILE A 262 2.17 6.40 10.52
N LEU A 263 0.84 6.40 10.59
CA LEU A 263 0.00 5.43 9.87
C LEU A 263 0.22 5.53 8.35
N GLU A 264 0.10 6.73 7.77
CA GLU A 264 0.19 6.94 6.32
C GLU A 264 1.60 6.67 5.78
N LEU A 265 2.65 7.03 6.54
CA LEU A 265 4.03 6.70 6.16
C LEU A 265 4.25 5.18 6.17
N VAL A 266 3.77 4.49 7.19
CA VAL A 266 3.87 3.02 7.27
C VAL A 266 3.07 2.35 6.15
N GLU A 267 1.89 2.86 5.78
CA GLU A 267 1.10 2.26 4.69
C GLU A 267 1.68 2.51 3.30
N ASN A 268 2.29 3.68 3.06
CA ASN A 268 2.76 4.06 1.72
C ASN A 268 4.25 3.78 1.48
N LEU A 269 5.09 3.88 2.52
CA LEU A 269 6.53 3.62 2.46
C LEU A 269 6.94 2.30 3.15
N GLY A 270 6.06 1.70 3.95
CA GLY A 270 6.34 0.45 4.63
C GLY A 270 6.65 -0.67 3.63
N THR A 271 7.73 -1.40 3.92
CA THR A 271 8.11 -2.61 3.21
C THR A 271 7.03 -3.68 3.40
N VAL A 272 6.64 -4.33 2.30
CA VAL A 272 5.60 -5.37 2.26
C VAL A 272 5.90 -6.56 3.20
N ASN A 273 7.14 -6.67 3.68
CA ASN A 273 7.62 -7.79 4.49
C ASN A 273 7.52 -7.59 6.01
N ASP A 274 7.31 -6.37 6.54
CA ASP A 274 7.39 -6.13 7.99
C ASP A 274 6.03 -5.97 8.70
N LEU A 275 4.93 -5.85 7.96
CA LEU A 275 3.62 -5.56 8.55
C LEU A 275 2.73 -6.79 8.54
N SER A 276 2.83 -7.56 9.63
CA SER A 276 1.77 -8.48 10.02
C SER A 276 0.43 -7.72 10.02
N GLY A 277 -0.62 -8.29 9.45
CA GLY A 277 -1.95 -7.65 9.41
C GLY A 277 -2.46 -7.19 10.79
N LYS A 278 -1.97 -7.82 11.87
CA LYS A 278 -2.21 -7.41 13.26
C LYS A 278 -1.55 -6.06 13.61
N ALA A 279 -0.32 -5.81 13.16
CA ALA A 279 0.38 -4.55 13.38
C ALA A 279 -0.32 -3.38 12.66
N ARG A 280 -0.85 -3.64 11.45
CA ARG A 280 -1.66 -2.66 10.73
C ARG A 280 -2.94 -2.28 11.50
N LEU A 281 -3.68 -3.27 12.00
CA LEU A 281 -4.87 -3.04 12.82
C LEU A 281 -4.55 -2.20 14.06
N PHE A 282 -3.40 -2.45 14.70
CA PHE A 282 -2.94 -1.68 15.86
C PHE A 282 -2.65 -0.21 15.54
N LEU A 283 -2.16 0.11 14.34
CA LEU A 283 -1.92 1.49 13.91
C LEU A 283 -3.21 2.23 13.51
N VAL A 284 -4.17 1.53 12.88
CA VAL A 284 -5.42 2.14 12.42
C VAL A 284 -6.36 2.48 13.58
N TYR A 285 -6.37 1.66 14.64
CA TYR A 285 -7.34 1.78 15.73
C TYR A 285 -7.23 3.12 16.52
N PRO A 286 -6.03 3.59 16.93
CA PRO A 286 -5.89 4.89 17.60
C PRO A 286 -6.33 6.07 16.72
N VAL A 287 -6.01 6.04 15.42
CA VAL A 287 -6.41 7.10 14.48
C VAL A 287 -7.93 7.15 14.36
N ALA A 288 -8.60 6.00 14.25
CA ALA A 288 -10.06 5.93 14.20
C ALA A 288 -10.74 6.45 15.47
N ILE A 289 -10.18 6.20 16.66
CA ILE A 289 -10.69 6.76 17.92
C ILE A 289 -10.54 8.28 17.93
N LEU A 290 -9.38 8.80 17.50
CA LEU A 290 -9.16 10.24 17.41
C LEU A 290 -10.16 10.89 16.43
N ASP A 291 -10.41 10.27 15.28
CA ASP A 291 -11.42 10.71 14.31
C ASP A 291 -12.80 10.83 14.95
N ALA A 292 -13.25 9.77 15.64
CA ALA A 292 -14.52 9.77 16.33
C ALA A 292 -14.59 10.86 17.42
N SER A 293 -13.50 11.06 18.17
CA SER A 293 -13.42 12.10 19.20
C SER A 293 -13.55 13.51 18.63
N PHE A 294 -12.92 13.78 17.47
CA PHE A 294 -13.06 15.05 16.75
C PHE A 294 -14.51 15.30 16.34
N ILE A 295 -15.14 14.29 15.71
CA ILE A 295 -16.52 14.41 15.23
C ILE A 295 -17.48 14.68 16.38
N VAL A 296 -17.40 13.91 17.47
CA VAL A 296 -18.24 14.10 18.66
C VAL A 296 -18.03 15.49 19.26
N TRP A 297 -16.78 15.94 19.39
CA TRP A 297 -16.49 17.25 19.96
C TRP A 297 -16.98 18.41 19.07
N ILE A 298 -16.87 18.28 17.75
CA ILE A 298 -17.42 19.22 16.77
C ILE A 298 -18.93 19.35 16.98
N PHE A 299 -19.67 18.24 17.02
CA PHE A 299 -21.13 18.26 17.20
C PHE A 299 -21.55 18.86 18.54
N ILE A 300 -20.89 18.48 19.65
CA ILE A 300 -21.18 19.04 20.97
C ILE A 300 -20.91 20.55 21.00
N SER A 301 -19.80 21.00 20.39
CA SER A 301 -19.44 22.42 20.35
C SER A 301 -20.44 23.20 19.52
N LEU A 302 -20.82 22.68 18.35
CA LEU A 302 -21.82 23.30 17.48
C LEU A 302 -23.17 23.42 18.17
N ALA A 303 -23.65 22.37 18.85
CA ALA A 303 -24.92 22.39 19.58
C ALA A 303 -24.93 23.45 20.68
N LYS A 304 -23.84 23.58 21.43
CA LYS A 304 -23.69 24.64 22.46
C LYS A 304 -23.70 26.03 21.84
N THR A 305 -23.00 26.23 20.73
CA THR A 305 -22.96 27.53 20.04
C THR A 305 -24.34 27.90 19.49
N LEU A 306 -25.08 26.95 18.91
CA LEU A 306 -26.45 27.17 18.45
C LEU A 306 -27.39 27.55 19.60
N SER A 307 -27.31 26.85 20.74
CA SER A 307 -28.13 27.17 21.92
C SER A 307 -27.82 28.54 22.54
N GLN A 308 -26.65 29.12 22.27
CA GLN A 308 -26.28 30.47 22.72
C GLN A 308 -26.72 31.58 21.77
N LEU A 309 -27.07 31.21 20.52
CA LEU A 309 -27.54 32.13 19.49
C LEU A 309 -29.07 32.23 19.43
N GLN A 310 -29.79 31.26 20.00
CA GLN A 310 -31.24 31.28 20.19
C GLN A 310 -31.62 31.96 21.50
#